data_AF-W4LTQ5-F1
#
_entry.id   AF-W4LTQ5-F1
#
_cell.length_a   1.000
_cell.length_b   1.000
_cell.length_c   1.000
_cell.angle_alpha   90.00
_cell.angle_beta   90.00
_cell.angle_gamma   90.00
#
_symmetry.space_group_name_H-M   'P 1'
#
loop_
_entity.id
_entity.type
_entity.pdbx_description
1 polymer ?
#
loop_
_entity_poly.entity_id
_entity_poly.type
_entity_poly.pdbx_seq_one_letter_code
_entity_poly.pdbx_strand_id
1 'polypeptide(L)'
;MNTRYLSLTPFIAWQQIPRPVDWAAVFGRDARLEIEIGFGNGDFIVQRAQACPETNFVGLELEWSSVQRALRRLNQTGLSNVRLLQIDARIALERLVQPRTVAHIYTLFPCPWPKERHAKHRIFGHAFLKLLNSRLQPEGTAQLVTDHHPYMEWVLEQATHTGFDVQCTPIPPTYRTKYEQKWLDKGQEEFYDVQLRKQQDQPIPLIEDLALQTHRLDHFEPATFQPVNERGTIAVEFKEFLFDPTRQRGMVWVFAIEESLTQNFWIEIAYYNRLWHIRPARGCSVIPTMSVQRALDLVRDAARCTAGQHQQPASPTISDDERTS
;
A
#
# COMPACT_ATOMS: atom_id res chain seq x y z
N MET A 1 33.26 -0.65 -13.75
CA MET A 1 33.27 -1.56 -12.59
C MET A 1 31.83 -1.96 -12.31
N ASN A 2 31.53 -3.25 -12.28
CA ASN A 2 30.19 -3.78 -12.04
C ASN A 2 29.92 -3.68 -10.52
N THR A 3 29.38 -2.56 -10.05
CA THR A 3 29.16 -2.31 -8.62
C THR A 3 28.16 -3.35 -8.08
N ARG A 4 28.68 -4.37 -7.37
CA ARG A 4 27.85 -5.44 -6.77
C ARG A 4 26.95 -4.92 -5.64
N TYR A 5 27.28 -3.75 -5.06
CA TYR A 5 26.49 -3.12 -4.01
C TYR A 5 25.67 -1.95 -4.57
N LEU A 6 24.36 -2.05 -4.39
CA LEU A 6 23.43 -0.94 -4.59
C LEU A 6 22.96 -0.51 -3.21
N SER A 7 23.31 0.72 -2.80
CA SER A 7 22.80 1.24 -1.55
C SER A 7 21.28 1.33 -1.63
N LEU A 8 20.63 0.80 -0.60
CA LEU A 8 19.20 0.97 -0.37
C LEU A 8 18.89 2.22 0.46
N THR A 9 19.88 3.07 0.77
CA THR A 9 19.65 4.34 1.50
C THR A 9 18.52 5.20 0.90
N PRO A 10 18.37 5.32 -0.44
CA PRO A 10 17.26 6.08 -1.01
C PRO A 10 15.91 5.36 -0.91
N PHE A 11 15.88 4.07 -0.59
CA PHE A 11 14.66 3.28 -0.49
C PHE A 11 14.05 3.39 0.92
N ILE A 12 12.76 3.68 0.99
CA ILE A 12 12.01 3.77 2.24
C ILE A 12 11.15 2.52 2.41
N ALA A 13 11.48 1.71 3.43
CA ALA A 13 10.63 0.61 3.89
C ALA A 13 9.41 1.15 4.66
N TRP A 14 8.47 1.75 3.92
CA TRP A 14 7.36 2.55 4.45
C TRP A 14 6.46 1.83 5.46
N GLN A 15 6.40 0.50 5.41
CA GLN A 15 5.64 -0.32 6.36
C GLN A 15 6.27 -0.32 7.77
N GLN A 16 7.58 -0.04 7.86
CA GLN A 16 8.37 -0.15 9.09
C GLN A 16 8.64 1.20 9.78
N ILE A 17 8.15 2.30 9.20
CA ILE A 17 8.29 3.64 9.77
C ILE A 17 6.94 4.17 10.25
N PRO A 18 6.92 5.15 11.18
CA PRO A 18 5.69 5.82 11.60
C PRO A 18 4.93 6.43 10.41
N ARG A 19 3.60 6.47 10.56
CA ARG A 19 2.67 7.02 9.58
C ARG A 19 1.76 8.07 10.25
N PRO A 20 1.54 9.24 9.64
CA PRO A 20 2.11 9.70 8.37
C PRO A 20 3.64 9.91 8.46
N VAL A 21 4.30 9.97 7.31
CA VAL A 21 5.76 10.09 7.22
C VAL A 21 6.17 11.54 7.49
N ASP A 22 7.13 11.73 8.40
CA ASP A 22 7.84 13.00 8.56
C ASP A 22 8.93 13.11 7.48
N TRP A 23 8.59 13.74 6.35
CA TRP A 23 9.52 13.90 5.25
C TRP A 23 10.72 14.78 5.61
N ALA A 24 10.54 15.79 6.47
CA ALA A 24 11.65 16.65 6.88
C ALA A 24 12.69 15.84 7.65
N ALA A 25 12.26 14.95 8.56
CA ALA A 25 13.15 14.02 9.25
C ALA A 25 13.81 13.01 8.30
N VAL A 26 13.05 12.45 7.34
CA VAL A 26 13.57 11.47 6.35
C VAL A 26 14.65 12.07 5.44
N PHE A 27 14.50 13.34 5.06
CA PHE A 27 15.49 14.07 4.26
C PHE A 27 16.55 14.77 5.11
N GLY A 28 16.34 14.91 6.41
CA GLY A 28 17.22 15.68 7.31
C GLY A 28 17.18 17.19 7.06
N ARG A 29 16.14 17.69 6.38
CA ARG A 29 15.94 19.11 6.05
C ARG A 29 14.46 19.39 5.77
N ASP A 30 14.02 20.60 6.09
CA ASP A 30 12.74 21.13 5.64
C ASP A 30 12.92 21.80 4.27
N ALA A 31 12.21 21.30 3.26
CA ALA A 31 12.30 21.77 1.90
C ALA A 31 11.05 21.41 1.10
N ARG A 32 10.83 22.11 -0.02
CA ARG A 32 9.76 21.84 -0.98
C ARG A 32 9.71 20.34 -1.30
N LEU A 33 8.52 19.74 -1.21
CA LEU A 33 8.29 18.33 -1.49
C LEU A 33 7.52 18.14 -2.79
N GLU A 34 8.09 17.37 -3.71
CA GLU A 34 7.43 16.95 -4.96
C GLU A 34 7.36 15.43 -5.03
N ILE A 35 6.30 14.90 -5.66
CA ILE A 35 6.05 13.46 -5.78
C ILE A 35 6.01 13.08 -7.26
N GLU A 36 6.63 11.97 -7.64
CA GLU A 36 6.35 11.30 -8.91
C GLU A 36 5.61 9.98 -8.67
N ILE A 37 4.42 9.85 -9.25
CA ILE A 37 3.63 8.62 -9.26
C ILE A 37 3.97 7.82 -10.52
N GLY A 38 4.36 6.56 -10.34
CA GLY A 38 4.72 5.67 -11.45
C GLY A 38 6.03 6.07 -12.11
N PHE A 39 7.09 6.31 -11.33
CA PHE A 39 8.37 6.81 -11.84
C PHE A 39 9.10 5.83 -12.78
N GLY A 40 8.65 4.56 -12.88
CA GLY A 40 9.23 3.56 -13.76
C GLY A 40 10.73 3.39 -13.51
N ASN A 41 11.57 3.63 -14.53
CA ASN A 41 13.02 3.46 -14.38
C ASN A 41 13.71 4.63 -13.66
N GLY A 42 12.96 5.63 -13.19
CA GLY A 42 13.46 6.82 -12.51
C GLY A 42 14.17 7.81 -13.46
N ASP A 43 13.82 7.81 -14.75
CA ASP A 43 14.43 8.72 -15.72
C ASP A 43 14.13 10.19 -15.36
N PHE A 44 12.85 10.48 -15.10
CA PHE A 44 12.36 11.82 -14.81
C PHE A 44 12.72 12.29 -13.39
N ILE A 45 12.39 11.52 -12.33
CA ILE A 45 12.72 11.92 -10.94
C ILE A 45 14.21 12.24 -10.75
N VAL A 46 15.10 11.46 -11.37
CA VAL A 46 16.56 11.67 -11.25
C VAL A 46 16.96 12.97 -11.95
N GLN A 47 16.47 13.21 -13.16
CA GLN A 47 16.76 14.44 -13.91
C GLN A 47 16.22 15.67 -13.17
N ARG A 48 15.00 15.62 -12.64
CA ARG A 48 14.40 16.70 -11.86
C ARG A 48 15.17 16.97 -10.58
N ALA A 49 15.56 15.92 -9.85
CA ALA A 49 16.32 16.05 -8.62
C ALA A 49 17.72 16.62 -8.83
N GLN A 50 18.37 16.35 -9.98
CA GLN A 50 19.62 17.00 -10.37
C GLN A 50 19.43 18.49 -10.68
N ALA A 51 18.35 18.84 -11.36
CA ALA A 51 18.06 20.22 -11.76
C ALA A 51 17.59 21.10 -10.58
N CYS A 52 16.99 20.50 -9.55
CA CYS A 52 16.39 21.17 -8.41
C CYS A 52 16.95 20.59 -7.07
N PRO A 53 18.24 20.78 -6.76
CA PRO A 53 18.88 20.19 -5.57
C PRO A 53 18.29 20.67 -4.24
N GLU A 54 17.66 21.84 -4.23
CA GLU A 54 16.93 22.41 -3.08
C GLU A 54 15.59 21.74 -2.81
N THR A 55 15.04 21.00 -3.79
CA THR A 55 13.73 20.34 -3.70
C THR A 55 13.91 18.86 -3.29
N ASN A 56 13.01 18.36 -2.43
CA ASN A 56 12.91 16.95 -2.05
C ASN A 56 11.94 16.23 -2.99
N PHE A 57 12.32 15.03 -3.46
CA PHE A 57 11.53 14.22 -4.38
C PHE A 57 11.20 12.86 -3.79
N VAL A 58 9.93 12.47 -3.87
CA VAL A 58 9.45 11.14 -3.47
C VAL A 58 8.88 10.40 -4.68
N GLY A 59 9.46 9.26 -5.02
CA GLY A 59 8.97 8.38 -6.08
C GLY A 59 8.10 7.26 -5.52
N LEU A 60 6.91 7.05 -6.11
CA LEU A 60 6.00 5.95 -5.82
C LEU A 60 5.91 5.00 -7.02
N GLU A 61 6.22 3.72 -6.83
CA GLU A 61 6.17 2.70 -7.90
C GLU A 61 5.73 1.34 -7.34
N LEU A 62 5.02 0.54 -8.14
CA LEU A 62 4.57 -0.80 -7.77
C LEU A 62 5.61 -1.88 -8.12
N GLU A 63 6.27 -1.73 -9.26
CA GLU A 63 7.10 -2.77 -9.86
C GLU A 63 8.55 -2.72 -9.31
N TRP A 64 8.97 -3.80 -8.65
CA TRP A 64 10.28 -3.85 -7.98
C TRP A 64 11.45 -3.71 -8.95
N SER A 65 11.39 -4.25 -10.18
CA SER A 65 12.50 -4.12 -11.14
C SER A 65 12.73 -2.66 -11.58
N SER A 66 11.66 -1.87 -11.67
CA SER A 66 11.67 -0.42 -11.92
C SER A 66 12.30 0.32 -10.74
N VAL A 67 11.90 0.02 -9.50
CA VAL A 67 12.54 0.55 -8.27
C VAL A 67 14.03 0.24 -8.27
N GLN A 68 14.43 -1.00 -8.57
CA GLN A 68 15.83 -1.40 -8.63
C GLN A 68 16.63 -0.58 -9.65
N ARG A 69 16.08 -0.34 -10.86
CA ARG A 69 16.74 0.48 -11.90
C ARG A 69 16.90 1.93 -11.45
N ALA A 70 15.86 2.52 -10.86
CA ALA A 70 15.91 3.87 -10.32
C ALA A 70 16.96 3.98 -9.18
N LEU A 71 17.02 2.99 -8.28
CA LEU A 71 18.08 2.91 -7.26
C LEU A 71 19.48 2.85 -7.87
N ARG A 72 19.70 2.13 -8.98
CA ARG A 72 21.02 2.14 -9.66
C ARG A 72 21.38 3.54 -10.14
N ARG A 73 20.43 4.26 -10.75
CA ARG A 73 20.65 5.64 -11.22
C ARG A 73 20.94 6.60 -10.05
N LEU A 74 20.20 6.49 -8.94
CA LEU A 74 20.44 7.30 -7.74
C LEU A 74 21.83 7.04 -7.14
N ASN A 75 22.26 5.78 -7.08
CA ASN A 75 23.60 5.42 -6.60
C ASN A 75 24.71 5.95 -7.53
N GLN A 76 24.48 5.99 -8.84
CA GLN A 76 25.43 6.52 -9.82
C GLN A 76 25.54 8.05 -9.76
N THR A 77 24.45 8.74 -9.44
CA THR A 77 24.38 10.20 -9.40
C THR A 77 24.71 10.79 -8.04
N GLY A 78 24.66 9.99 -6.96
CA GLY A 78 24.95 10.43 -5.59
C GLY A 78 23.88 11.37 -5.01
N LEU A 79 22.68 11.41 -5.59
CA LEU A 79 21.60 12.28 -5.15
C LEU A 79 21.10 11.90 -3.76
N SER A 80 21.01 12.90 -2.88
CA SER A 80 20.50 12.75 -1.50
C SER A 80 19.07 13.27 -1.33
N ASN A 81 18.54 14.01 -2.31
CA ASN A 81 17.22 14.63 -2.31
C ASN A 81 16.12 13.79 -2.95
N VAL A 82 16.34 12.49 -3.15
CA VAL A 82 15.33 11.55 -3.66
C VAL A 82 15.08 10.41 -2.66
N ARG A 83 13.82 10.04 -2.45
CA ARG A 83 13.42 8.81 -1.76
C ARG A 83 12.44 8.02 -2.62
N LEU A 84 12.58 6.70 -2.65
CA LEU A 84 11.75 5.80 -3.43
C LEU A 84 10.99 4.84 -2.53
N LEU A 85 9.70 4.64 -2.82
CA LEU A 85 8.84 3.70 -2.14
C LEU A 85 8.27 2.70 -3.15
N GLN A 86 8.28 1.42 -2.77
CA GLN A 86 7.49 0.41 -3.46
C GLN A 86 6.07 0.40 -2.87
N ILE A 87 5.12 1.08 -3.49
CA ILE A 87 3.78 1.28 -2.95
C ILE A 87 2.77 1.72 -4.01
N ASP A 88 1.50 1.37 -3.81
CA ASP A 88 0.40 1.98 -4.56
C ASP A 88 0.22 3.45 -4.16
N ALA A 89 0.05 4.33 -5.14
CA ALA A 89 -0.05 5.76 -4.88
C ALA A 89 -1.29 6.15 -4.06
N ARG A 90 -2.40 5.41 -4.14
CA ARG A 90 -3.59 5.63 -3.30
C ARG A 90 -3.23 5.40 -1.84
N ILE A 91 -2.62 4.26 -1.54
CA ILE A 91 -2.17 3.90 -0.19
C ILE A 91 -1.15 4.91 0.34
N ALA A 92 -0.21 5.36 -0.51
CA ALA A 92 0.76 6.38 -0.13
C ALA A 92 0.08 7.69 0.28
N LEU A 93 -0.85 8.18 -0.53
CA LEU A 93 -1.55 9.44 -0.26
C LEU A 93 -2.53 9.28 0.91
N GLU A 94 -3.21 8.15 1.07
CA GLU A 94 -4.16 7.91 2.16
C GLU A 94 -3.48 7.82 3.54
N ARG A 95 -2.24 7.29 3.60
CA ARG A 95 -1.60 6.91 4.88
C ARG A 95 -0.28 7.61 5.17
N LEU A 96 0.50 7.95 4.15
CA LEU A 96 1.89 8.40 4.33
C LEU A 96 2.04 9.91 4.18
N VAL A 97 1.24 10.54 3.32
CA VAL A 97 1.40 11.95 2.94
C VAL A 97 0.40 12.80 3.71
N GLN A 98 0.90 13.71 4.53
CA GLN A 98 0.06 14.64 5.28
C GLN A 98 -0.75 15.55 4.33
N PRO A 99 -1.96 15.97 4.75
CA PRO A 99 -2.72 16.97 3.99
C PRO A 99 -1.92 18.26 3.82
N ARG A 100 -2.03 18.89 2.66
CA ARG A 100 -1.46 20.23 2.38
C ARG A 100 0.08 20.35 2.49
N THR A 101 0.84 19.28 2.29
CA THR A 101 2.31 19.32 2.39
C THR A 101 3.05 19.18 1.06
N VAL A 102 2.37 18.77 -0.01
CA VAL A 102 3.02 18.50 -1.31
C VAL A 102 2.91 19.71 -2.23
N ALA A 103 4.03 20.13 -2.82
CA ALA A 103 4.06 21.27 -3.71
C ALA A 103 3.68 20.92 -5.15
N HIS A 104 4.13 19.77 -5.65
CA HIS A 104 3.81 19.28 -6.98
C HIS A 104 3.72 17.75 -7.04
N ILE A 105 2.80 17.22 -7.87
CA ILE A 105 2.69 15.79 -8.13
C ILE A 105 2.78 15.52 -9.64
N TYR A 106 3.78 14.78 -10.07
CA TYR A 106 3.97 14.34 -11.45
C TYR A 106 3.41 12.95 -11.68
N THR A 107 2.78 12.72 -12.83
CA THR A 107 2.47 11.38 -13.34
C THR A 107 2.67 11.34 -14.85
N LEU A 108 3.69 10.61 -15.30
CA LEU A 108 4.04 10.54 -16.71
C LEU A 108 3.65 9.17 -17.29
N PHE A 109 2.86 9.18 -18.36
CA PHE A 109 2.44 8.02 -19.14
C PHE A 109 1.81 6.87 -18.31
N PRO A 110 0.84 7.13 -17.40
CA PRO A 110 0.22 6.06 -16.65
C PRO A 110 -0.61 5.15 -17.58
N CYS A 111 -0.80 3.89 -17.17
CA CYS A 111 -1.52 2.91 -17.99
C CYS A 111 -2.97 3.39 -18.29
N PRO A 112 -3.35 3.59 -19.56
CA PRO A 112 -4.63 4.21 -19.91
C PRO A 112 -5.83 3.25 -19.80
N TRP A 113 -5.58 1.93 -19.72
CA TRP A 113 -6.61 0.89 -19.74
C TRP A 113 -7.67 1.14 -20.83
N PRO A 114 -7.35 0.90 -22.11
CA PRO A 114 -8.16 1.39 -23.24
C PRO A 114 -9.55 0.76 -23.33
N LYS A 115 -9.74 -0.46 -22.80
CA LYS A 115 -11.04 -1.14 -22.80
C LYS A 115 -11.93 -0.58 -21.69
N GLU A 116 -13.16 -0.17 -22.00
CA GLU A 116 -14.11 0.40 -21.02
C GLU A 116 -14.31 -0.47 -19.78
N ARG A 117 -14.43 -1.79 -19.96
CA ARG A 117 -14.53 -2.75 -18.84
C ARG A 117 -13.35 -2.70 -17.84
N HIS A 118 -12.24 -2.07 -18.23
CA HIS A 118 -11.05 -1.87 -17.40
C HIS A 118 -10.93 -0.42 -16.88
N ALA A 119 -11.89 0.47 -17.16
CA ALA A 119 -11.83 1.87 -16.74
C ALA A 119 -11.68 2.03 -15.22
N LYS A 120 -12.21 1.08 -14.41
CA LYS A 120 -12.01 1.02 -12.95
C LYS A 120 -10.55 0.92 -12.50
N HIS A 121 -9.64 0.51 -13.39
CA HIS A 121 -8.20 0.41 -13.12
C HIS A 121 -7.43 1.70 -13.45
N ARG A 122 -8.08 2.68 -14.09
CA ARG A 122 -7.51 4.01 -14.30
C ARG A 122 -7.33 4.70 -12.96
N ILE A 123 -6.15 5.29 -12.75
CA ILE A 123 -5.81 5.87 -11.46
C ILE A 123 -6.48 7.23 -11.25
N PHE A 124 -6.59 8.06 -12.28
CA PHE A 124 -7.15 9.42 -12.23
C PHE A 124 -8.69 9.48 -12.22
N GLY A 125 -9.32 8.59 -11.46
CA GLY A 125 -10.75 8.67 -11.17
C GLY A 125 -11.07 9.87 -10.28
N HIS A 126 -12.34 10.29 -10.26
CA HIS A 126 -12.79 11.45 -9.47
C HIS A 126 -12.35 11.41 -7.99
N ALA A 127 -12.46 10.26 -7.33
CA ALA A 127 -12.05 10.10 -5.93
C ALA A 127 -10.53 10.28 -5.73
N PHE A 128 -9.72 9.78 -6.67
CA PHE A 128 -8.27 9.93 -6.63
C PHE A 128 -7.83 11.38 -6.85
N LEU A 129 -8.51 12.10 -7.75
CA LEU A 129 -8.27 13.53 -7.97
C LEU A 129 -8.57 14.34 -6.70
N LYS A 130 -9.66 14.06 -5.99
CA LYS A 130 -9.91 14.68 -4.68
C LYS A 130 -8.83 14.34 -3.66
N LEU A 131 -8.38 13.08 -3.61
CA LEU A 131 -7.29 12.66 -2.75
C LEU A 131 -5.98 13.42 -3.07
N LEU A 132 -5.61 13.53 -4.34
CA LEU A 132 -4.47 14.34 -4.80
C LEU A 132 -4.60 15.78 -4.32
N ASN A 133 -5.76 16.41 -4.56
CA ASN A 133 -6.03 17.78 -4.13
C ASN A 133 -5.81 17.94 -2.61
N SER A 134 -6.29 16.99 -1.79
CA SER A 134 -6.15 17.05 -0.34
C SER A 134 -4.69 17.09 0.16
N ARG A 135 -3.76 16.50 -0.60
CA ARG A 135 -2.33 16.41 -0.23
C ARG A 135 -1.52 17.59 -0.73
N LEU A 136 -1.98 18.27 -1.77
CA LEU A 136 -1.34 19.47 -2.28
C LEU A 136 -1.48 20.64 -1.30
N GLN A 137 -0.40 21.38 -1.09
CA GLN A 137 -0.41 22.67 -0.41
C GLN A 137 -1.32 23.68 -1.16
N PRO A 138 -1.69 24.82 -0.56
CA PRO A 138 -2.39 25.89 -1.29
C PRO A 138 -1.65 26.27 -2.58
N GLU A 139 -2.37 26.44 -3.69
CA GLU A 139 -1.81 26.67 -5.03
C GLU A 139 -0.88 25.56 -5.57
N GLY A 140 -0.79 24.41 -4.89
CA GLY A 140 -0.07 23.24 -5.36
C GLY A 140 -0.66 22.70 -6.66
N THR A 141 0.17 22.02 -7.44
CA THR A 141 -0.20 21.54 -8.78
C THR A 141 0.01 20.05 -8.93
N ALA A 142 -0.79 19.41 -9.77
CA ALA A 142 -0.54 18.07 -10.26
C ALA A 142 -0.47 18.08 -11.78
N GLN A 143 0.37 17.22 -12.33
CA GLN A 143 0.59 17.10 -13.76
C GLN A 143 0.39 15.64 -14.19
N LEU A 144 -0.37 15.47 -15.27
CA LEU A 144 -0.50 14.21 -15.98
C LEU A 144 -0.05 14.40 -17.43
N VAL A 145 0.90 13.59 -17.88
CA VAL A 145 1.27 13.51 -19.30
C VAL A 145 0.84 12.17 -19.87
N THR A 146 0.16 12.17 -21.01
CA THR A 146 -0.27 10.93 -21.67
C THR A 146 -0.21 11.01 -23.20
N ASP A 147 0.07 9.88 -23.83
CA ASP A 147 0.01 9.66 -25.28
C ASP A 147 -1.39 9.26 -25.79
N HIS A 148 -2.36 9.07 -24.87
CA HIS A 148 -3.63 8.43 -25.19
C HIS A 148 -4.82 9.40 -25.08
N HIS A 149 -5.27 9.95 -26.22
CA HIS A 149 -6.33 10.95 -26.28
C HIS A 149 -7.63 10.57 -25.53
N PRO A 150 -8.24 9.37 -25.72
CA PRO A 150 -9.46 9.01 -24.97
C PRO A 150 -9.25 8.89 -23.46
N TYR A 151 -8.00 8.69 -23.02
CA TYR A 151 -7.70 8.64 -21.59
C TYR A 151 -7.53 10.05 -21.03
N MET A 152 -6.92 10.97 -21.79
CA MET A 152 -6.91 12.39 -21.47
C MET A 152 -8.33 12.93 -21.32
N GLU A 153 -9.21 12.70 -22.31
CA GLU A 153 -10.61 13.16 -22.25
C GLU A 153 -11.33 12.64 -21.00
N TRP A 154 -11.16 11.35 -20.71
CA TRP A 154 -11.72 10.74 -19.52
C TRP A 154 -11.22 11.42 -18.24
N VAL A 155 -9.93 11.77 -18.14
CA VAL A 155 -9.41 12.49 -16.96
C VAL A 155 -10.03 13.87 -16.82
N LEU A 156 -10.24 14.60 -17.92
CA LEU A 156 -10.91 15.91 -17.89
C LEU A 156 -12.35 15.80 -17.36
N GLU A 157 -13.09 14.77 -17.76
CA GLU A 157 -14.44 14.50 -17.23
C GLU A 157 -14.40 14.22 -15.71
N GLN A 158 -13.44 13.42 -15.26
CA GLN A 158 -13.30 13.08 -13.84
C GLN A 158 -12.90 14.28 -12.96
N ALA A 159 -12.26 15.29 -13.53
CA ALA A 159 -11.75 16.43 -12.79
C ALA A 159 -12.82 17.46 -12.36
N THR A 160 -14.03 17.36 -12.91
CA THR A 160 -15.16 18.20 -12.46
C THR A 160 -15.40 18.05 -10.95
N HIS A 161 -15.67 19.14 -10.23
CA HIS A 161 -15.92 19.16 -8.77
C HIS A 161 -14.81 18.55 -7.89
N THR A 162 -13.56 18.51 -8.36
CA THR A 162 -12.41 18.03 -7.58
C THR A 162 -11.59 19.16 -6.93
N GLY A 163 -12.01 20.41 -7.13
CA GLY A 163 -11.32 21.60 -6.61
C GLY A 163 -10.07 22.00 -7.41
N PHE A 164 -9.86 21.41 -8.59
CA PHE A 164 -8.83 21.80 -9.53
C PHE A 164 -9.38 22.74 -10.62
N ASP A 165 -8.58 23.73 -11.00
CA ASP A 165 -8.63 24.35 -12.32
C ASP A 165 -7.75 23.51 -13.26
N VAL A 166 -8.28 23.17 -14.44
CA VAL A 166 -7.68 22.16 -15.32
C VAL A 166 -7.39 22.77 -16.67
N GLN A 167 -6.14 22.62 -17.12
CA GLN A 167 -5.71 23.01 -18.46
C GLN A 167 -5.11 21.80 -19.15
N CYS A 168 -5.48 21.60 -20.41
CA CYS A 168 -4.89 20.57 -21.24
C CYS A 168 -4.23 21.22 -22.45
N THR A 169 -2.99 20.84 -22.76
CA THR A 169 -2.26 21.38 -23.90
C THR A 169 -1.53 20.24 -24.62
N PRO A 170 -1.64 20.15 -25.96
CA PRO A 170 -0.78 19.27 -26.74
C PRO A 170 0.67 19.74 -26.63
N ILE A 171 1.58 18.81 -26.39
CA ILE A 171 3.01 19.07 -26.24
C ILE A 171 3.83 18.15 -27.15
N PRO A 172 4.98 18.62 -27.65
CA PRO A 172 5.94 17.76 -28.32
C PRO A 172 6.62 16.83 -27.29
N PRO A 173 7.39 15.82 -27.75
CA PRO A 173 8.19 14.98 -26.87
C PRO A 173 9.17 15.84 -26.06
N THR A 174 9.08 15.75 -24.72
CA THR A 174 9.73 16.69 -23.80
C THR A 174 10.50 15.98 -22.69
N TYR A 175 9.99 14.87 -22.15
CA TYR A 175 10.45 14.28 -20.90
C TYR A 175 11.57 13.25 -21.06
N ARG A 176 11.82 12.79 -22.28
CA ARG A 176 12.86 11.82 -22.68
C ARG A 176 12.87 10.56 -21.82
N THR A 177 11.69 10.16 -21.32
CA THR A 177 11.54 8.91 -20.58
C THR A 177 11.61 7.73 -21.55
N LYS A 178 11.92 6.53 -21.03
CA LYS A 178 11.82 5.30 -21.84
C LYS A 178 10.45 5.15 -22.52
N TYR A 179 9.37 5.59 -21.86
CA TYR A 179 8.01 5.49 -22.41
C TYR A 179 7.78 6.46 -23.56
N GLU A 180 8.21 7.70 -23.41
CA GLU A 180 8.16 8.70 -24.47
C GLU A 180 8.96 8.24 -25.69
N GLN A 181 10.19 7.74 -25.48
CA GLN A 181 11.02 7.20 -26.57
C GLN A 181 10.36 6.01 -27.27
N LYS A 182 9.73 5.10 -26.53
CA LYS A 182 9.03 3.95 -27.11
C LYS A 182 7.89 4.38 -28.05
N TRP A 183 7.20 5.48 -27.75
CA TRP A 183 6.12 6.00 -28.58
C TRP A 183 6.64 6.82 -29.75
N LEU A 184 7.72 7.58 -29.55
CA LEU A 184 8.48 8.22 -30.63
C LEU A 184 8.92 7.21 -31.70
N ASP A 185 9.46 6.06 -31.28
CA ASP A 185 9.88 4.99 -32.18
C ASP A 185 8.71 4.39 -33.00
N LYS A 186 7.47 4.67 -32.59
CA LYS A 186 6.23 4.29 -33.30
C LYS A 186 5.59 5.43 -34.09
N GLY A 187 6.26 6.58 -34.20
CA GLY A 187 5.79 7.75 -34.92
C GLY A 187 4.83 8.65 -34.13
N GLN A 188 4.73 8.51 -32.81
CA GLN A 188 3.98 9.44 -31.97
C GLN A 188 4.80 10.72 -31.78
N GLU A 189 4.27 11.86 -32.24
CA GLU A 189 4.94 13.16 -32.15
C GLU A 189 4.21 14.16 -31.23
N GLU A 190 3.00 13.81 -30.77
CA GLU A 190 2.17 14.66 -29.93
C GLU A 190 1.74 13.92 -28.67
N PHE A 191 1.82 14.59 -27.52
CA PHE A 191 1.36 14.09 -26.24
C PHE A 191 0.45 15.14 -25.58
N TYR A 192 -0.32 14.76 -24.57
CA TYR A 192 -1.22 15.66 -23.86
C TYR A 192 -0.69 15.93 -22.46
N ASP A 193 -0.50 17.21 -22.14
CA ASP A 193 -0.15 17.69 -20.81
C ASP A 193 -1.40 18.24 -20.11
N VAL A 194 -1.86 17.54 -19.07
CA VAL A 194 -3.00 17.92 -18.24
C VAL A 194 -2.47 18.50 -16.93
N GLN A 195 -2.58 19.81 -16.80
CA GLN A 195 -2.20 20.59 -15.62
C GLN A 195 -3.41 20.79 -14.71
N LEU A 196 -3.27 20.40 -13.45
CA LEU A 196 -4.28 20.50 -12.40
C LEU A 196 -3.77 21.49 -11.34
N ARG A 197 -4.30 22.71 -11.31
CA ARG A 197 -3.97 23.71 -10.28
C ARG A 197 -5.02 23.74 -9.19
N LYS A 198 -4.61 23.52 -7.94
CA LYS A 198 -5.53 23.53 -6.81
C LYS A 198 -6.12 24.93 -6.61
N GLN A 199 -7.44 25.03 -6.67
CA GLN A 199 -8.22 26.25 -6.40
C GLN A 199 -9.03 26.14 -5.12
N GLN A 200 -9.60 24.96 -4.88
CA GLN A 200 -10.43 24.69 -3.71
C GLN A 200 -9.93 23.44 -3.00
N ASP A 201 -9.83 23.51 -1.68
CA ASP A 201 -9.40 22.40 -0.84
C ASP A 201 -10.47 21.30 -0.79
N GLN A 202 -10.03 20.05 -0.99
CA GLN A 202 -10.83 18.86 -0.75
C GLN A 202 -10.31 18.16 0.52
N PRO A 203 -10.86 18.43 1.71
CA PRO A 203 -10.34 17.85 2.94
C PRO A 203 -10.69 16.36 3.00
N ILE A 204 -9.66 15.52 2.90
CA ILE A 204 -9.75 14.08 3.12
C ILE A 204 -8.79 13.76 4.27
N PRO A 205 -9.24 13.16 5.38
CA PRO A 205 -8.36 12.82 6.50
C PRO A 205 -7.33 11.75 6.10
N LEU A 206 -6.31 11.57 6.94
CA LEU A 206 -5.43 10.41 6.85
C LEU A 206 -6.15 9.18 7.37
N ILE A 207 -5.85 8.03 6.79
CA ILE A 207 -6.22 6.74 7.37
C ILE A 207 -5.15 6.39 8.41
N GLU A 208 -5.53 6.45 9.68
CA GLU A 208 -4.64 6.17 10.81
C GLU A 208 -4.38 4.67 10.99
N ASP A 209 -3.28 4.36 11.66
CA ASP A 209 -2.98 2.99 12.08
C ASP A 209 -3.85 2.61 13.27
N LEU A 210 -4.46 1.43 13.22
CA LEU A 210 -5.22 0.88 14.33
C LEU A 210 -4.28 0.36 15.43
N ALA A 211 -4.59 0.66 16.69
CA ALA A 211 -3.90 0.02 17.82
C ALA A 211 -4.30 -1.47 17.91
N LEU A 212 -3.48 -2.35 17.34
CA LEU A 212 -3.76 -3.79 17.32
C LEU A 212 -3.76 -4.39 18.72
N GLN A 213 -4.78 -5.19 19.00
CA GLN A 213 -4.93 -5.97 20.22
C GLN A 213 -4.46 -7.40 19.96
N THR A 214 -3.38 -7.79 20.64
CA THR A 214 -2.92 -9.19 20.67
C THR A 214 -3.67 -9.98 21.72
N HIS A 215 -3.87 -11.27 21.50
CA HIS A 215 -4.64 -12.12 22.41
C HIS A 215 -3.75 -13.06 23.21
N ARG A 216 -4.26 -13.48 24.36
CA ARG A 216 -3.65 -14.48 25.24
C ARG A 216 -4.66 -15.55 25.58
N LEU A 217 -4.22 -16.80 25.63
CA LEU A 217 -5.03 -17.97 25.96
C LEU A 217 -4.28 -18.88 26.93
N ASP A 218 -5.01 -19.50 27.85
CA ASP A 218 -4.42 -20.47 28.79
C ASP A 218 -4.16 -21.83 28.13
N HIS A 219 -4.99 -22.18 27.14
CA HIS A 219 -4.94 -23.45 26.43
C HIS A 219 -5.11 -23.25 24.92
N PHE A 220 -4.48 -24.13 24.13
CA PHE A 220 -4.57 -24.18 22.68
C PHE A 220 -4.34 -25.61 22.22
N GLU A 221 -5.29 -26.18 21.49
CA GLU A 221 -5.22 -27.52 20.90
C GLU A 221 -5.04 -27.40 19.37
N PRO A 222 -3.81 -27.62 18.85
CA PRO A 222 -3.51 -27.46 17.43
C PRO A 222 -4.27 -28.42 16.53
N ALA A 223 -4.58 -29.65 16.99
CA ALA A 223 -5.20 -30.69 16.16
C ALA A 223 -6.62 -30.33 15.71
N THR A 224 -7.32 -29.52 16.51
CA THR A 224 -8.70 -29.09 16.25
C THR A 224 -8.80 -27.64 15.78
N PHE A 225 -7.67 -26.95 15.65
CA PHE A 225 -7.64 -25.53 15.30
C PHE A 225 -8.01 -25.31 13.83
N GLN A 226 -9.16 -24.68 13.60
CA GLN A 226 -9.63 -24.34 12.26
C GLN A 226 -10.24 -22.93 12.24
N PRO A 227 -9.50 -21.90 11.79
CA PRO A 227 -10.02 -20.56 11.69
C PRO A 227 -11.00 -20.44 10.51
N VAL A 228 -12.08 -19.66 10.70
CA VAL A 228 -13.15 -19.50 9.71
C VAL A 228 -12.89 -18.24 8.90
N ASN A 229 -12.91 -18.38 7.57
CA ASN A 229 -12.80 -17.24 6.65
C ASN A 229 -13.99 -16.29 6.79
N GLU A 230 -13.73 -15.00 6.65
CA GLU A 230 -14.77 -13.96 6.67
C GLU A 230 -14.74 -13.19 5.35
N ARG A 231 -15.93 -12.95 4.79
CA ARG A 231 -16.12 -12.18 3.56
C ARG A 231 -17.17 -11.10 3.79
N GLY A 232 -16.89 -9.89 3.34
CA GLY A 232 -17.75 -8.73 3.49
C GLY A 232 -17.01 -7.46 3.07
N THR A 233 -17.31 -6.34 3.72
CA THR A 233 -16.56 -5.07 3.57
C THR A 233 -15.07 -5.25 3.86
N ILE A 234 -14.77 -6.14 4.81
CA ILE A 234 -13.45 -6.66 5.09
C ILE A 234 -13.45 -8.14 4.71
N ALA A 235 -12.40 -8.60 4.04
CA ALA A 235 -12.19 -10.01 3.76
C ALA A 235 -10.95 -10.51 4.49
N VAL A 236 -11.09 -11.64 5.18
CA VAL A 236 -9.99 -12.36 5.83
C VAL A 236 -10.06 -13.81 5.40
N GLU A 237 -9.01 -14.27 4.72
CA GLU A 237 -8.87 -15.65 4.29
C GLU A 237 -7.63 -16.29 4.91
N PHE A 238 -7.83 -17.41 5.57
CA PHE A 238 -6.77 -18.27 6.11
C PHE A 238 -6.37 -19.27 5.05
N LYS A 239 -5.09 -19.26 4.67
CA LYS A 239 -4.58 -20.10 3.57
C LYS A 239 -3.92 -21.37 4.06
N GLU A 240 -3.21 -21.29 5.18
CA GLU A 240 -2.42 -22.39 5.71
C GLU A 240 -2.23 -22.24 7.21
N PHE A 241 -2.16 -23.37 7.92
CA PHE A 241 -1.75 -23.43 9.31
C PHE A 241 -0.63 -24.46 9.46
N LEU A 242 0.47 -24.04 10.08
CA LEU A 242 1.62 -24.87 10.39
C LEU A 242 1.85 -24.88 11.89
N PHE A 243 2.16 -26.03 12.48
CA PHE A 243 2.46 -26.14 13.90
C PHE A 243 3.76 -26.92 14.15
N ASP A 244 4.66 -26.32 14.93
CA ASP A 244 5.87 -26.96 15.44
C ASP A 244 5.63 -27.39 16.90
N PRO A 245 5.48 -28.69 17.18
CA PRO A 245 5.26 -29.19 18.54
C PRO A 245 6.49 -29.05 19.44
N THR A 246 7.70 -29.05 18.86
CA THR A 246 8.95 -28.92 19.62
C THR A 246 9.12 -27.49 20.13
N ARG A 247 8.79 -26.51 19.28
CA ARG A 247 8.87 -25.08 19.63
C ARG A 247 7.58 -24.53 20.22
N GLN A 248 6.52 -25.34 20.29
CA GLN A 248 5.17 -24.92 20.70
C GLN A 248 4.74 -23.64 19.99
N ARG A 249 4.82 -23.67 18.65
CA ARG A 249 4.58 -22.49 17.81
C ARG A 249 3.73 -22.85 16.59
N GLY A 250 2.58 -22.20 16.50
CA GLY A 250 1.72 -22.16 15.33
C GLY A 250 1.98 -20.93 14.47
N MET A 251 1.84 -21.11 13.15
CA MET A 251 1.96 -20.07 12.14
C MET A 251 0.72 -20.16 11.24
N VAL A 252 -0.07 -19.10 11.18
CA VAL A 252 -1.28 -19.01 10.36
C VAL A 252 -1.03 -18.03 9.22
N TRP A 253 -1.13 -18.50 7.98
CA TRP A 253 -1.01 -17.65 6.80
C TRP A 253 -2.32 -16.94 6.50
N VAL A 254 -2.30 -15.61 6.51
CA VAL A 254 -3.48 -14.77 6.35
C VAL A 254 -3.35 -13.92 5.09
N PHE A 255 -4.45 -13.88 4.35
CA PHE A 255 -4.70 -12.92 3.29
C PHE A 255 -5.86 -12.02 3.72
N ALA A 256 -5.60 -10.72 3.86
CA ALA A 256 -6.59 -9.75 4.32
C ALA A 256 -6.78 -8.64 3.28
N ILE A 257 -8.03 -8.26 3.03
CA ILE A 257 -8.40 -7.17 2.12
C ILE A 257 -9.27 -6.18 2.87
N GLU A 258 -8.91 -4.90 2.78
CA GLU A 258 -9.66 -3.77 3.30
C GLU A 258 -9.60 -2.64 2.26
N GLU A 259 -10.75 -2.35 1.65
CA GLU A 259 -10.85 -1.40 0.53
C GLU A 259 -9.84 -1.71 -0.60
N SER A 260 -8.85 -0.84 -0.81
CA SER A 260 -7.80 -0.99 -1.83
C SER A 260 -6.54 -1.67 -1.30
N LEU A 261 -6.42 -1.84 0.03
CA LEU A 261 -5.25 -2.43 0.66
C LEU A 261 -5.40 -3.95 0.76
N THR A 262 -4.45 -4.66 0.16
CA THR A 262 -4.31 -6.11 0.30
C THR A 262 -3.06 -6.42 1.11
N GLN A 263 -3.20 -7.25 2.13
CA GLN A 263 -2.11 -7.64 3.03
C GLN A 263 -1.96 -9.15 3.07
N ASN A 264 -0.71 -9.60 2.99
CA ASN A 264 -0.33 -10.99 3.13
C ASN A 264 0.67 -11.09 4.28
N PHE A 265 0.30 -11.81 5.33
CA PHE A 265 1.11 -11.88 6.54
C PHE A 265 0.86 -13.16 7.32
N TRP A 266 1.70 -13.40 8.32
CA TRP A 266 1.56 -14.52 9.23
C TRP A 266 1.09 -14.04 10.61
N ILE A 267 0.22 -14.82 11.24
CA ILE A 267 -0.09 -14.72 12.66
C ILE A 267 0.65 -15.85 13.38
N GLU A 268 1.39 -15.49 14.43
CA GLU A 268 2.07 -16.44 15.31
C GLU A 268 1.17 -16.77 16.50
N ILE A 269 1.05 -18.06 16.81
CA ILE A 269 0.46 -18.61 18.04
C ILE A 269 1.59 -19.28 18.82
N ALA A 270 2.20 -18.62 19.80
CA ALA A 270 3.39 -19.13 20.49
C ALA A 270 3.17 -19.28 22.00
N TYR A 271 3.61 -20.41 22.56
CA TYR A 271 3.60 -20.63 24.00
C TYR A 271 4.88 -20.11 24.65
N TYR A 272 4.74 -19.21 25.62
CA TYR A 272 5.83 -18.78 26.50
C TYR A 272 5.23 -18.11 27.75
N ASN A 273 6.00 -18.01 28.83
CA ASN A 273 5.52 -17.43 30.11
C ASN A 273 4.18 -18.03 30.60
N ARG A 274 3.98 -19.34 30.35
CA ARG A 274 2.80 -20.12 30.72
C ARG A 274 1.49 -19.75 29.99
N LEU A 275 1.55 -18.95 28.92
CA LEU A 275 0.40 -18.56 28.12
C LEU A 275 0.67 -18.76 26.63
N TRP A 276 -0.40 -19.01 25.87
CA TRP A 276 -0.39 -18.93 24.41
C TRP A 276 -0.65 -17.50 23.97
N HIS A 277 0.22 -16.98 23.12
CA HIS A 277 0.13 -15.62 22.60
C HIS A 277 -0.21 -15.62 21.11
N ILE A 278 -1.26 -14.90 20.73
CA ILE A 278 -1.69 -14.70 19.34
C ILE A 278 -1.34 -13.27 18.94
N ARG A 279 -0.47 -13.12 17.94
CA ARG A 279 0.01 -11.82 17.46
C ARG A 279 0.47 -11.92 16.00
N PRO A 280 0.57 -10.80 15.27
CA PRO A 280 1.29 -10.79 14.00
C PRO A 280 2.71 -11.36 14.19
N ALA A 281 3.15 -12.21 13.27
CA ALA A 281 4.47 -12.82 13.33
C ALA A 281 5.56 -11.74 13.20
N ARG A 282 6.66 -11.94 13.94
CA ARG A 282 7.80 -11.01 13.90
C ARG A 282 8.39 -10.98 12.49
N GLY A 283 8.75 -9.77 12.02
CA GLY A 283 9.32 -9.57 10.69
C GLY A 283 8.29 -9.48 9.56
N CYS A 284 7.00 -9.69 9.84
CA CYS A 284 5.95 -9.31 8.90
C CYS A 284 5.73 -7.79 8.95
N SER A 285 5.94 -7.12 7.82
CA SER A 285 5.64 -5.70 7.63
C SER A 285 4.11 -5.46 7.51
N VAL A 286 3.38 -5.70 8.58
CA VAL A 286 1.91 -5.57 8.63
C VAL A 286 1.51 -4.11 8.85
N ILE A 287 0.57 -3.62 8.05
CA ILE A 287 -0.08 -2.33 8.29
C ILE A 287 -1.24 -2.54 9.26
N PRO A 288 -1.25 -1.84 10.41
CA PRO A 288 -2.31 -1.97 11.40
C PRO A 288 -3.66 -1.47 10.87
N THR A 289 -4.51 -2.39 10.42
CA THR A 289 -5.85 -2.06 9.91
C THR A 289 -6.94 -2.92 10.56
N MET A 290 -8.21 -2.60 10.29
CA MET A 290 -9.34 -3.35 10.83
C MET A 290 -9.32 -4.82 10.39
N SER A 291 -8.92 -5.11 9.15
CA SER A 291 -8.80 -6.47 8.63
C SER A 291 -7.73 -7.29 9.33
N VAL A 292 -6.62 -6.67 9.73
CA VAL A 292 -5.59 -7.32 10.54
C VAL A 292 -6.10 -7.62 11.95
N GLN A 293 -6.77 -6.66 12.58
CA GLN A 293 -7.40 -6.88 13.88
C GLN A 293 -8.43 -8.00 13.82
N ARG A 294 -9.28 -8.00 12.79
CA ARG A 294 -10.29 -9.03 12.58
C ARG A 294 -9.66 -10.41 12.39
N ALA A 295 -8.56 -10.50 11.66
CA ALA A 295 -7.82 -11.76 11.54
C ALA A 295 -7.30 -12.28 12.89
N LEU A 296 -6.77 -11.40 13.74
CA LEU A 296 -6.34 -11.78 15.10
C LEU A 296 -7.51 -12.27 15.95
N ASP A 297 -8.67 -11.61 15.85
CA ASP A 297 -9.88 -12.00 16.56
C ASP A 297 -10.43 -13.35 16.10
N LEU A 298 -10.47 -13.60 14.80
CA LEU A 298 -10.91 -14.88 14.23
C LEU A 298 -9.99 -16.03 14.63
N VAL A 299 -8.67 -15.80 14.66
CA VAL A 299 -7.70 -16.80 15.16
C VAL A 299 -7.93 -17.07 16.66
N ARG A 300 -8.16 -16.03 17.47
CA ARG A 300 -8.49 -16.19 18.89
C ARG A 300 -9.77 -17.01 19.08
N ASP A 301 -10.83 -16.69 18.35
CA ASP A 301 -12.13 -17.32 18.52
C ASP A 301 -12.06 -18.81 18.14
N ALA A 302 -11.38 -19.14 17.04
CA ALA A 302 -11.11 -20.52 16.66
C ALA A 302 -10.27 -21.27 17.70
N ALA A 303 -9.25 -20.62 18.27
CA ALA A 303 -8.41 -21.20 19.32
C ALA A 303 -9.12 -21.34 20.68
N ARG A 304 -10.24 -20.63 20.92
CA ARG A 304 -11.08 -20.78 22.12
C ARG A 304 -12.11 -21.90 21.98
N CYS A 305 -12.70 -22.06 20.80
CA CYS A 305 -13.69 -23.11 20.54
C CYS A 305 -13.13 -24.51 20.80
N THR A 306 -11.82 -24.71 20.60
CA THR A 306 -11.14 -25.97 20.91
C THR A 306 -11.08 -26.27 22.42
N ALA A 307 -11.02 -25.25 23.28
CA ALA A 307 -11.02 -25.42 24.73
C ALA A 307 -12.40 -25.81 25.31
N GLY A 308 -13.49 -25.45 24.62
CA GLY A 308 -14.87 -25.70 25.08
C GLY A 308 -15.40 -27.12 24.87
N GLN A 309 -14.75 -27.94 24.03
CA GLN A 309 -15.20 -29.30 23.74
C GLN A 309 -14.76 -30.34 24.79
N HIS A 310 -13.99 -29.94 25.80
CA HIS A 310 -13.54 -30.83 26.89
C HIS A 310 -14.31 -30.69 28.22
N GLN A 311 -15.42 -29.93 28.25
CA GLN A 311 -16.31 -29.85 29.42
C GLN A 311 -17.74 -30.29 29.08
N GLN A 312 -17.93 -31.59 28.85
CA GLN A 312 -19.21 -32.24 29.12
C GLN A 312 -19.03 -33.15 30.35
N PRO A 313 -19.80 -32.97 31.44
CA PRO A 313 -19.79 -33.93 32.53
C PRO A 313 -20.39 -35.25 32.03
N ALA A 314 -19.71 -36.35 32.31
CA ALA A 314 -20.22 -37.69 32.06
C ALA A 314 -21.61 -37.84 32.71
N SER A 315 -22.64 -38.04 31.89
CA SER A 315 -23.94 -38.48 32.37
C SER A 315 -23.79 -39.83 33.07
N PRO A 316 -24.46 -40.06 34.22
CA PRO A 316 -24.34 -41.31 34.93
C PRO A 316 -25.05 -42.41 34.12
N THR A 317 -24.32 -43.50 33.90
CA THR A 317 -24.86 -44.77 33.41
C THR A 317 -25.87 -45.27 34.44
N ILE A 318 -27.15 -45.28 34.07
CA ILE A 318 -28.17 -46.05 34.79
C ILE A 318 -28.18 -47.43 34.15
N SER A 319 -27.65 -48.42 34.86
CA SER A 319 -28.12 -49.80 34.74
C SER A 319 -29.45 -49.89 35.49
N ASP A 320 -30.43 -50.58 34.91
CA ASP A 320 -30.94 -51.81 35.50
C ASP A 320 -31.96 -52.46 34.56
N ASP A 321 -31.65 -53.71 34.24
CA ASP A 321 -32.59 -54.78 33.94
C ASP A 321 -33.70 -54.80 35.01
N GLU A 322 -34.96 -55.02 34.62
CA GLU A 322 -35.75 -56.17 35.08
C GLU A 322 -37.21 -56.15 34.58
N ARG A 323 -37.56 -57.24 33.90
CA ARG A 323 -38.76 -58.09 34.11
C ARG A 323 -40.13 -57.69 33.54
N THR A 324 -40.52 -58.51 32.55
CA THR A 324 -41.81 -59.23 32.42
C THR A 324 -43.12 -58.46 32.49
N SER A 325 -43.86 -58.42 31.37
CA SER A 325 -45.03 -59.28 31.12
C SER A 325 -45.52 -59.16 29.68
#